data_AF-D3HK08-F1
#
_entry.id   AF-D3HK08-F1
#
_cell.length_a   1.000
_cell.length_b   1.000
_cell.length_c   1.000
_cell.angle_alpha   90.00
_cell.angle_beta   90.00
_cell.angle_gamma   90.00
#
_symmetry.space_group_name_H-M   'P 1'
#
loop_
_entity.id
_entity.type
_entity.pdbx_description
1 polymer ?
#
loop_
_entity_poly.entity_id
_entity_poly.type
_entity_poly.pdbx_seq_one_letter_code
_entity_poly.pdbx_strand_id
1 'polypeptide(L)'
;MKQSDLKVNASIATYISYNNQLKGKNLRNITALLTEMLNNHVFPNTVILNQLIKRLSQLNQLQLSLDVHQMAVTKGLANAITYNITLNAIAKSAQPDVQLTLRLLEEAKKAGLANAITYASTLDAIAKSVQPDAQLAGALIDEAIEHFKLLDMRNGIRLDLHGLSFGLVYFGLKRRVLQEMDASHSISTLTLIYGKGLHSSSRDGIHPVKRAVWRVVSELSGQGISGQENKRNSGVFELSFRTVRSQPNATNPHRLFTSKLNPNAKPFIPTSSQNSLS
;
A
#
# COMPACT_ATOMS: atom_id res chain seq x y z
N MET A 1 5.52 -38.76 3.20
CA MET A 1 5.49 -38.66 4.67
C MET A 1 4.11 -38.19 5.10
N LYS A 2 3.41 -38.99 5.93
CA LYS A 2 2.09 -38.66 6.45
C LYS A 2 2.22 -37.64 7.59
N GLN A 3 1.15 -36.88 7.82
CA GLN A 3 1.04 -35.72 8.72
C GLN A 3 1.22 -36.05 10.22
N SER A 4 1.40 -37.33 10.58
CA SER A 4 1.51 -37.84 11.95
C SER A 4 2.90 -37.75 12.59
N ASP A 5 3.97 -37.54 11.80
CA ASP A 5 5.35 -37.72 12.30
C ASP A 5 6.08 -36.39 12.63
N LEU A 6 5.39 -35.25 12.57
CA LEU A 6 6.00 -33.90 12.73
C LEU A 6 5.49 -33.10 13.94
N LYS A 7 4.99 -33.76 14.98
CA LYS A 7 4.66 -33.08 16.24
C LYS A 7 5.12 -33.89 17.45
N VAL A 8 6.22 -33.48 18.09
CA VAL A 8 6.28 -33.26 19.55
C VAL A 8 7.29 -32.14 19.89
N ASN A 9 6.75 -30.95 20.18
CA ASN A 9 7.28 -29.91 21.08
C ASN A 9 8.77 -29.56 21.05
N ALA A 10 9.21 -28.85 20.00
CA ALA A 10 10.30 -27.88 20.21
C ALA A 10 9.83 -26.85 21.26
N SER A 11 10.64 -26.59 22.28
CA SER A 11 10.28 -25.68 23.36
C SER A 11 10.01 -24.27 22.82
N ILE A 12 9.22 -23.46 23.54
CA ILE A 12 9.04 -22.03 23.23
C ILE A 12 10.41 -21.34 23.10
N ALA A 13 11.38 -21.71 23.96
CA ALA A 13 12.75 -21.20 23.89
C ALA A 13 13.45 -21.56 22.57
N THR A 14 13.24 -22.77 22.03
CA THR A 14 13.78 -23.21 20.74
C THR A 14 13.27 -22.32 19.60
N TYR A 15 11.96 -22.05 19.55
CA TYR A 15 11.38 -21.16 18.54
C TYR A 15 11.85 -19.70 18.70
N ILE A 16 11.97 -19.21 19.93
CA ILE A 16 12.51 -17.87 20.20
C ILE A 16 13.95 -17.76 19.71
N SER A 17 14.78 -18.79 19.98
CA SER A 17 16.16 -18.86 19.49
C SER A 17 16.21 -18.77 17.97
N TYR A 18 15.48 -19.64 17.26
CA TYR A 18 15.45 -19.63 15.79
C TYR A 18 14.94 -18.30 15.22
N ASN A 19 13.89 -17.73 15.79
CA ASN A 19 13.35 -16.44 15.37
C ASN A 19 14.35 -15.29 15.57
N ASN A 20 15.09 -15.28 16.67
CA ASN A 20 16.12 -14.27 16.92
C ASN A 20 17.28 -14.41 15.94
N GLN A 21 17.71 -15.64 15.65
CA GLN A 21 18.75 -15.89 14.67
C GLN A 21 18.35 -15.41 13.27
N LEU A 22 17.08 -15.52 12.86
CA LEU A 22 16.62 -15.05 11.54
C LEU A 22 16.75 -13.55 11.31
N LYS A 23 16.82 -12.74 12.37
CA LYS A 23 16.91 -11.29 12.25
C LYS A 23 18.22 -10.89 11.57
N GLY A 24 18.12 -10.15 10.47
CA GLY A 24 19.29 -9.60 9.76
C GLY A 24 20.08 -10.60 8.90
N LYS A 25 19.72 -11.89 8.86
CA LYS A 25 20.43 -12.89 8.04
C LYS A 25 20.29 -12.63 6.54
N ASN A 26 21.32 -12.97 5.78
CA ASN A 26 21.27 -13.04 4.31
C ASN A 26 20.63 -14.37 3.86
N LEU A 27 20.42 -14.54 2.55
CA LEU A 27 19.75 -15.73 2.01
C LEU A 27 20.47 -17.04 2.38
N ARG A 28 21.80 -17.11 2.25
CA ARG A 28 22.60 -18.30 2.62
C ARG A 28 22.38 -18.70 4.08
N ASN A 29 22.40 -17.72 4.98
CA ASN A 29 22.23 -17.95 6.40
C ASN A 29 20.78 -18.32 6.77
N ILE A 30 19.79 -17.84 6.01
CA ILE A 30 18.39 -18.27 6.14
C ILE A 30 18.26 -19.75 5.74
N THR A 31 18.78 -20.14 4.58
CA THR A 31 18.71 -21.52 4.10
C THR A 31 19.40 -22.48 5.08
N ALA A 32 20.61 -22.14 5.55
CA ALA A 32 21.33 -22.96 6.52
C ALA A 32 20.54 -23.15 7.82
N LEU A 33 19.91 -22.09 8.33
CA LEU A 33 19.11 -22.16 9.55
C LEU A 33 17.85 -23.02 9.35
N LEU A 34 17.21 -22.93 8.19
CA LEU A 34 16.04 -23.77 7.88
C LEU A 34 16.43 -25.25 7.76
N THR A 35 17.55 -25.56 7.11
CA THR A 35 18.08 -26.93 7.05
C THR A 35 18.38 -27.47 8.45
N GLU A 36 19.00 -26.67 9.31
CA GLU A 36 19.27 -27.03 10.70
C GLU A 36 17.97 -27.32 11.48
N MET A 37 16.97 -26.44 11.36
CA MET A 37 15.66 -26.64 11.99
C MET A 37 15.04 -27.98 11.57
N LEU A 38 15.02 -28.27 10.27
CA LEU A 38 14.43 -29.50 9.73
C LEU A 38 15.23 -30.75 10.13
N ASN A 39 16.56 -30.68 10.17
CA ASN A 39 17.42 -31.76 10.65
C ASN A 39 17.19 -32.04 12.15
N ASN A 40 16.83 -31.01 12.92
CA ASN A 40 16.43 -31.14 14.33
C ASN A 40 14.94 -31.50 14.50
N HIS A 41 14.26 -31.88 13.42
CA HIS A 41 12.82 -32.21 13.39
C HIS A 41 11.91 -31.07 13.88
N VAL A 42 12.35 -29.82 13.75
CA VAL A 42 11.59 -28.61 14.11
C VAL A 42 11.06 -27.94 12.84
N PHE A 43 9.74 -27.97 12.65
CA PHE A 43 9.12 -27.25 11.55
C PHE A 43 8.92 -25.75 11.88
N PRO A 44 9.20 -24.82 10.96
CA PRO A 44 8.92 -23.39 11.16
C PRO A 44 7.45 -23.11 11.56
N ASN A 45 7.24 -22.44 12.69
CA ASN A 45 5.91 -21.99 13.10
C ASN A 45 5.48 -20.70 12.37
N THR A 46 4.24 -20.28 12.54
CA THR A 46 3.68 -19.05 11.93
C THR A 46 4.54 -17.81 12.12
N VAL A 47 5.15 -17.62 13.31
CA VAL A 47 6.00 -16.46 13.59
C VAL A 47 7.26 -16.49 12.73
N ILE A 48 7.91 -17.65 12.65
CA ILE A 48 9.10 -17.84 11.83
C ILE A 48 8.77 -17.69 10.34
N LEU A 49 7.68 -18.31 9.86
CA LEU A 49 7.23 -18.18 8.47
C LEU A 49 6.98 -16.71 8.11
N ASN A 50 6.30 -15.95 8.98
CA ASN A 50 6.09 -14.52 8.78
C ASN A 50 7.40 -13.72 8.74
N GLN A 51 8.36 -14.06 9.60
CA GLN A 51 9.67 -13.43 9.59
C GLN A 51 10.46 -13.76 8.31
N LEU A 52 10.34 -14.98 7.79
CA LEU A 52 10.96 -15.40 6.52
C LEU A 52 10.38 -14.63 5.34
N ILE A 53 9.06 -14.57 5.19
CA ILE A 53 8.38 -13.81 4.12
C ILE A 53 8.85 -12.36 4.13
N LYS A 54 8.82 -11.71 5.31
CA LYS A 54 9.30 -10.34 5.48
C LYS A 54 10.77 -10.19 5.07
N ARG A 55 11.64 -11.12 5.48
CA ARG A 55 13.07 -11.03 5.21
C ARG A 55 13.41 -11.29 3.74
N LEU A 56 12.76 -12.27 3.11
CA LEU A 56 12.91 -12.57 1.69
C LEU A 56 12.48 -11.38 0.83
N SER A 57 11.36 -10.74 1.17
CA SER A 57 10.94 -9.48 0.55
C SER A 57 12.00 -8.38 0.63
N GLN A 58 12.64 -8.19 1.80
CA GLN A 58 13.72 -7.21 1.98
C GLN A 58 15.00 -7.55 1.20
N LEU A 59 15.19 -8.82 0.85
CA LEU A 59 16.30 -9.30 0.03
C LEU A 59 15.94 -9.35 -1.48
N ASN A 60 14.82 -8.74 -1.87
CA ASN A 60 14.27 -8.75 -3.23
C ASN A 60 13.99 -10.17 -3.76
N GLN A 61 13.73 -11.14 -2.88
CA GLN A 61 13.40 -12.52 -3.22
C GLN A 61 11.89 -12.73 -3.20
N LEU A 62 11.15 -12.04 -4.08
CA LEU A 62 9.68 -12.08 -4.08
C LEU A 62 9.13 -13.48 -4.32
N GLN A 63 9.69 -14.24 -5.27
CA GLN A 63 9.20 -15.59 -5.56
C GLN A 63 9.32 -16.52 -4.34
N LEU A 64 10.50 -16.56 -3.70
CA LEU A 64 10.69 -17.34 -2.47
C LEU A 64 9.74 -16.89 -1.35
N SER A 65 9.46 -15.59 -1.27
CA SER A 65 8.49 -15.04 -0.31
C SER A 65 7.07 -15.58 -0.57
N LEU A 66 6.68 -15.73 -1.83
CA LEU A 66 5.39 -16.32 -2.23
C LEU A 66 5.36 -17.83 -1.96
N ASP A 67 6.47 -18.54 -2.18
CA ASP A 67 6.56 -19.97 -1.89
C ASP A 67 6.39 -20.25 -0.37
N VAL A 68 7.01 -19.42 0.49
CA VAL A 68 6.83 -19.52 1.94
C VAL A 68 5.40 -19.14 2.36
N HIS A 69 4.78 -18.16 1.70
CA HIS A 69 3.36 -17.86 1.91
C HIS A 69 2.48 -19.07 1.59
N GLN A 70 2.66 -19.68 0.42
CA GLN A 70 1.89 -20.85 0.00
C GLN A 70 2.11 -22.03 0.96
N MET A 71 3.34 -22.20 1.46
CA MET A 71 3.63 -23.19 2.51
C MET A 71 2.82 -22.91 3.78
N ALA A 72 2.77 -21.66 4.24
CA ALA A 72 1.99 -21.29 5.42
C ALA A 72 0.50 -21.58 5.22
N VAL A 73 -0.06 -21.26 4.04
CA VAL A 73 -1.46 -21.54 3.68
C VAL A 73 -1.74 -23.05 3.68
N THR A 74 -0.96 -23.82 2.92
CA THR A 74 -1.17 -25.28 2.78
C THR A 74 -1.01 -26.05 4.10
N LYS A 75 -0.22 -25.51 5.05
CA LYS A 75 -0.05 -26.09 6.39
C LYS A 75 -1.06 -25.61 7.41
N GLY A 76 -1.98 -24.71 7.04
CA GLY A 76 -2.94 -24.11 7.98
C GLY A 76 -2.26 -23.22 9.03
N LEU A 77 -1.10 -22.67 8.71
CA LEU A 77 -0.29 -21.81 9.59
C LEU A 77 -0.38 -20.33 9.22
N ALA A 78 -1.00 -20.00 8.08
CA ALA A 78 -1.20 -18.62 7.65
C ALA A 78 -2.19 -17.90 8.59
N ASN A 79 -1.89 -16.63 8.87
CA ASN A 79 -2.77 -15.73 9.60
C ASN A 79 -2.85 -14.36 8.89
N ALA A 80 -3.60 -13.42 9.45
CA ALA A 80 -3.73 -12.07 8.89
C ALA A 80 -2.36 -11.39 8.66
N ILE A 81 -1.38 -11.63 9.54
CA ILE A 81 -0.02 -11.10 9.37
C ILE A 81 0.63 -11.70 8.12
N THR A 82 0.48 -13.00 7.87
CA THR A 82 1.01 -13.70 6.68
C THR A 82 0.52 -13.05 5.38
N TYR A 83 -0.78 -12.75 5.26
CA TYR A 83 -1.32 -12.06 4.10
C TYR A 83 -0.79 -10.62 3.99
N ASN A 84 -0.82 -9.87 5.09
CA ASN A 84 -0.40 -8.47 5.12
C ASN A 84 1.04 -8.26 4.67
N ILE A 85 1.98 -9.08 5.17
CA ILE A 85 3.38 -8.96 4.78
C ILE A 85 3.62 -9.39 3.33
N THR A 86 2.83 -10.33 2.80
CA THR A 86 2.95 -10.84 1.43
C THR A 86 2.43 -9.81 0.42
N LEU A 87 1.24 -9.25 0.68
CA LEU A 87 0.68 -8.16 -0.12
C LEU A 87 1.59 -6.94 -0.12
N ASN A 88 2.13 -6.57 1.04
CA ASN A 88 3.11 -5.48 1.14
C ASN A 88 4.42 -5.78 0.38
N ALA A 89 4.85 -7.05 0.32
CA ALA A 89 6.00 -7.45 -0.49
C ALA A 89 5.73 -7.25 -1.99
N ILE A 90 4.55 -7.66 -2.47
CA ILE A 90 4.13 -7.43 -3.86
C ILE A 90 4.06 -5.92 -4.15
N ALA A 91 3.44 -5.14 -3.26
CA ALA A 91 3.30 -3.70 -3.41
C ALA A 91 4.64 -2.92 -3.40
N LYS A 92 5.72 -3.53 -2.91
CA LYS A 92 7.08 -2.95 -2.90
C LYS A 92 7.97 -3.47 -4.02
N SER A 93 7.50 -4.44 -4.79
CA SER A 93 8.23 -4.94 -5.96
C SER A 93 8.29 -3.86 -7.06
N ALA A 94 9.23 -4.01 -7.99
CA ALA A 94 9.41 -3.05 -9.08
C ALA A 94 8.17 -2.96 -10.00
N GLN A 95 7.46 -4.08 -10.19
CA GLN A 95 6.24 -4.18 -10.96
C GLN A 95 5.23 -5.02 -10.18
N PRO A 96 4.39 -4.39 -9.34
CA PRO A 96 3.37 -5.10 -8.57
C PRO A 96 2.39 -5.85 -9.49
N ASP A 97 2.26 -7.16 -9.28
CA ASP A 97 1.26 -8.00 -9.95
C ASP A 97 -0.11 -7.78 -9.31
N VAL A 98 -0.97 -7.00 -9.98
CA VAL A 98 -2.31 -6.67 -9.49
C VAL A 98 -3.22 -7.91 -9.45
N GLN A 99 -3.09 -8.83 -10.42
CA GLN A 99 -3.94 -10.01 -10.48
C GLN A 99 -3.61 -10.97 -9.33
N LEU A 100 -2.32 -11.18 -9.04
CA LEU A 100 -1.90 -11.92 -7.85
C LEU A 100 -2.36 -11.23 -6.55
N THR A 101 -2.22 -9.89 -6.48
CA THR A 101 -2.65 -9.12 -5.31
C THR A 101 -4.13 -9.32 -5.00
N LEU A 102 -5.00 -9.22 -6.02
CA LEU A 102 -6.45 -9.40 -5.86
C LEU A 102 -6.81 -10.84 -5.47
N ARG A 103 -6.14 -11.85 -6.05
CA ARG A 103 -6.34 -13.25 -5.65
C ARG A 103 -6.02 -13.47 -4.17
N LEU A 104 -4.91 -12.92 -3.67
CA LEU A 104 -4.53 -13.04 -2.26
C LEU A 104 -5.46 -12.26 -1.33
N LEU A 105 -6.00 -11.12 -1.76
CA LEU A 105 -7.04 -10.41 -1.00
C LEU A 105 -8.30 -11.27 -0.87
N GLU A 106 -8.78 -11.86 -1.97
CA GLU A 106 -9.97 -12.71 -1.96
C GLU A 106 -9.76 -14.00 -1.15
N GLU A 107 -8.56 -14.57 -1.18
CA GLU A 107 -8.19 -15.70 -0.31
C GLU A 107 -8.23 -15.31 1.16
N ALA A 108 -7.66 -14.15 1.53
CA ALA A 108 -7.72 -13.62 2.88
C ALA A 108 -9.16 -13.35 3.34
N LYS A 109 -10.02 -12.82 2.46
CA LYS A 109 -11.44 -12.58 2.73
C LYS A 109 -12.18 -13.88 3.03
N LYS A 110 -12.02 -14.89 2.16
CA LYS A 110 -12.62 -16.23 2.34
C LYS A 110 -12.16 -16.93 3.62
N ALA A 111 -10.90 -16.71 4.02
CA ALA A 111 -10.36 -17.24 5.26
C ALA A 111 -10.77 -16.45 6.52
N GLY A 112 -11.48 -15.31 6.38
CA GLY A 112 -11.79 -14.42 7.51
C GLY A 112 -10.54 -13.75 8.10
N LEU A 113 -9.45 -13.65 7.33
CA LEU A 113 -8.15 -13.13 7.76
C LEU A 113 -7.85 -11.73 7.18
N ALA A 114 -8.68 -11.23 6.26
CA ALA A 114 -8.55 -9.89 5.72
C ALA A 114 -8.85 -8.82 6.78
N ASN A 115 -8.04 -7.77 6.80
CA ASN A 115 -8.25 -6.61 7.67
C ASN A 115 -7.85 -5.31 6.96
N ALA A 116 -7.99 -4.17 7.64
CA ALA A 116 -7.59 -2.85 7.15
C ALA A 116 -6.20 -2.80 6.49
N ILE A 117 -5.22 -3.54 7.02
CA ILE A 117 -3.86 -3.58 6.48
C ILE A 117 -3.80 -4.38 5.17
N THR A 118 -4.62 -5.44 5.03
CA THR A 118 -4.76 -6.23 3.80
C THR A 118 -5.26 -5.34 2.66
N TYR A 119 -6.30 -4.54 2.91
CA TYR A 119 -6.83 -3.58 1.94
C TYR A 119 -5.83 -2.47 1.63
N ALA A 120 -5.20 -1.88 2.65
CA ALA A 120 -4.19 -0.84 2.48
C ALA A 120 -3.01 -1.30 1.60
N SER A 121 -2.55 -2.54 1.81
CA SER A 121 -1.46 -3.14 1.01
C SER A 121 -1.89 -3.44 -0.42
N THR A 122 -3.14 -3.86 -0.61
CA THR A 122 -3.73 -4.09 -1.95
C THR A 122 -3.82 -2.79 -2.74
N LEU A 123 -4.36 -1.73 -2.12
CA LEU A 123 -4.43 -0.40 -2.72
C LEU A 123 -3.04 0.16 -3.05
N ASP A 124 -2.06 -0.08 -2.19
CA ASP A 124 -0.66 0.27 -2.45
C ASP A 124 -0.12 -0.41 -3.71
N ALA A 125 -0.42 -1.70 -3.92
CA ALA A 125 0.00 -2.44 -5.11
C ALA A 125 -0.69 -1.91 -6.37
N ILE A 126 -2.01 -1.68 -6.33
CA ILE A 126 -2.77 -1.12 -7.47
C ILE A 126 -2.21 0.26 -7.83
N ALA A 127 -1.98 1.14 -6.84
CA ALA A 127 -1.49 2.50 -7.06
C ALA A 127 -0.08 2.53 -7.68
N LYS A 128 0.76 1.52 -7.41
CA LYS A 128 2.14 1.41 -7.91
C LYS A 128 2.27 0.53 -9.16
N SER A 129 1.16 -0.04 -9.64
CA SER A 129 1.13 -0.81 -10.88
C SER A 129 1.35 0.09 -12.10
N VAL A 130 1.62 -0.55 -13.25
CA VAL A 130 1.82 0.17 -14.53
C VAL A 130 0.57 0.94 -14.95
N GLN A 131 -0.60 0.38 -14.65
CA GLN A 131 -1.92 0.94 -14.99
C GLN A 131 -2.82 0.91 -13.74
N PRO A 132 -2.74 1.94 -12.88
CA PRO A 132 -3.59 2.01 -11.69
C PRO A 132 -5.07 2.13 -12.06
N ASP A 133 -5.88 1.18 -11.58
CA ASP A 133 -7.33 1.17 -11.78
C ASP A 133 -8.04 1.92 -10.63
N ALA A 134 -8.58 3.10 -10.94
CA ALA A 134 -9.26 3.94 -9.97
C ALA A 134 -10.66 3.44 -9.58
N GLN A 135 -11.36 2.75 -10.48
CA GLN A 135 -12.71 2.23 -10.22
C GLN A 135 -12.62 1.05 -9.25
N LEU A 136 -11.74 0.11 -9.55
CA LEU A 136 -11.43 -1.00 -8.65
C LEU A 136 -10.96 -0.51 -7.28
N ALA A 137 -10.02 0.45 -7.25
CA ALA A 137 -9.55 1.02 -6.00
C ALA A 137 -10.67 1.72 -5.21
N GLY A 138 -11.58 2.43 -5.89
CA GLY A 138 -12.75 3.06 -5.28
C GLY A 138 -13.67 2.04 -4.59
N ALA A 139 -13.98 0.94 -5.28
CA ALA A 139 -14.79 -0.14 -4.72
C ALA A 139 -14.14 -0.78 -3.48
N LEU A 140 -12.83 -1.03 -3.53
CA LEU A 140 -12.07 -1.57 -2.39
C LEU A 140 -12.00 -0.61 -1.21
N ILE A 141 -11.95 0.71 -1.47
CA ILE A 141 -12.02 1.72 -0.41
C ILE A 141 -13.40 1.71 0.24
N ASP A 142 -14.47 1.68 -0.55
CA ASP A 142 -15.85 1.65 -0.04
C ASP A 142 -16.08 0.40 0.84
N GLU A 143 -15.66 -0.78 0.37
CA GLU A 143 -15.68 -2.03 1.15
C GLU A 143 -14.88 -1.89 2.46
N ALA A 144 -13.69 -1.30 2.41
CA ALA A 144 -12.85 -1.17 3.60
C ALA A 144 -13.37 -0.13 4.62
N ILE A 145 -14.05 0.92 4.16
CA ILE A 145 -14.74 1.89 5.04
C ILE A 145 -15.88 1.19 5.77
N GLU A 146 -16.69 0.42 5.05
CA GLU A 146 -17.84 -0.31 5.60
C GLU A 146 -17.42 -1.34 6.66
N HIS A 147 -16.42 -2.17 6.34
CA HIS A 147 -16.04 -3.28 7.22
C HIS A 147 -15.01 -2.93 8.30
N PHE A 148 -14.14 -1.93 8.08
CA PHE A 148 -13.03 -1.64 9.00
C PHE A 148 -12.99 -0.20 9.51
N LYS A 149 -14.01 0.62 9.20
CA LYS A 149 -14.10 2.02 9.65
C LYS A 149 -12.85 2.83 9.28
N LEU A 150 -12.32 2.60 8.08
CA LEU A 150 -11.25 3.43 7.54
C LEU A 150 -11.73 4.87 7.35
N LEU A 151 -10.78 5.81 7.27
CA LEU A 151 -11.09 7.21 7.01
C LEU A 151 -11.82 7.37 5.68
N ASP A 152 -13.03 7.94 5.75
CA ASP A 152 -13.76 8.40 4.59
C ASP A 152 -13.32 9.83 4.21
N MET A 153 -12.62 9.96 3.09
CA MET A 153 -12.11 11.24 2.59
C MET A 153 -13.16 12.05 1.81
N ARG A 154 -14.38 11.52 1.59
CA ARG A 154 -15.43 12.19 0.79
C ARG A 154 -15.96 13.46 1.44
N ASN A 155 -15.84 13.58 2.77
CA ASN A 155 -16.44 14.67 3.54
C ASN A 155 -15.40 15.48 4.34
N GLY A 156 -15.81 16.66 4.82
CA GLY A 156 -15.00 17.53 5.66
C GLY A 156 -13.94 18.35 4.91
N ILE A 157 -13.51 19.45 5.51
CA ILE A 157 -12.52 20.39 4.95
C ILE A 157 -11.09 20.16 5.46
N ARG A 158 -10.95 19.27 6.46
CA ARG A 158 -9.69 18.92 7.09
C ARG A 158 -9.58 17.41 7.18
N LEU A 159 -8.62 16.82 6.48
CA LEU A 159 -8.40 15.37 6.43
C LEU A 159 -7.14 15.00 7.20
N ASP A 160 -7.28 14.11 8.18
CA ASP A 160 -6.13 13.52 8.87
C ASP A 160 -5.64 12.29 8.11
N LEU A 161 -4.55 12.43 7.38
CA LEU A 161 -3.95 11.36 6.59
C LEU A 161 -2.91 10.56 7.37
N HIS A 162 -2.74 10.83 8.67
CA HIS A 162 -1.74 10.16 9.49
C HIS A 162 -2.02 8.66 9.58
N GLY A 163 -0.96 7.85 9.44
CA GLY A 163 -1.06 6.39 9.50
C GLY A 163 -1.67 5.72 8.27
N LEU A 164 -2.11 6.48 7.26
CA LEU A 164 -2.66 5.90 6.03
C LEU A 164 -1.55 5.44 5.07
N SER A 165 -1.88 4.45 4.23
CA SER A 165 -0.95 3.96 3.20
C SER A 165 -0.93 4.86 1.96
N PHE A 166 0.08 4.66 1.10
CA PHE A 166 0.23 5.43 -0.13
C PHE A 166 -1.00 5.30 -1.05
N GLY A 167 -1.49 4.08 -1.25
CA GLY A 167 -2.62 3.77 -2.12
C GLY A 167 -3.93 4.34 -1.58
N LEU A 168 -4.18 4.24 -0.28
CA LEU A 168 -5.36 4.84 0.36
C LEU A 168 -5.40 6.36 0.15
N VAL A 169 -4.27 7.03 0.39
CA VAL A 169 -4.18 8.49 0.19
C VAL A 169 -4.29 8.84 -1.29
N TYR A 170 -3.58 8.13 -2.16
CA TYR A 170 -3.57 8.42 -3.60
C TYR A 170 -4.99 8.31 -4.19
N PHE A 171 -5.67 7.19 -4.00
CA PHE A 171 -7.00 6.98 -4.56
C PHE A 171 -8.08 7.77 -3.82
N GLY A 172 -8.04 7.79 -2.48
CA GLY A 172 -9.03 8.51 -1.67
C GLY A 172 -8.99 10.01 -1.93
N LEU A 173 -7.80 10.61 -1.95
CA LEU A 173 -7.66 12.04 -2.24
C LEU A 173 -7.98 12.35 -3.70
N LYS A 174 -7.56 11.51 -4.66
CA LYS A 174 -7.89 11.72 -6.07
C LYS A 174 -9.40 11.69 -6.30
N ARG A 175 -10.11 10.72 -5.70
CA ARG A 175 -11.59 10.66 -5.74
C ARG A 175 -12.22 11.91 -5.14
N ARG A 176 -11.73 12.36 -3.98
CA ARG A 176 -12.22 13.58 -3.33
C ARG A 176 -12.00 14.83 -4.19
N VAL A 177 -10.81 14.97 -4.78
CA VAL A 177 -10.49 16.13 -5.63
C VAL A 177 -11.39 16.18 -6.86
N LEU A 178 -11.60 15.04 -7.53
CA LEU A 178 -12.50 14.96 -8.68
C LEU A 178 -13.95 15.31 -8.30
N GLN A 179 -14.43 14.82 -7.15
CA GLN A 179 -15.75 15.16 -6.63
C GLN A 179 -15.94 16.68 -6.43
N GLU A 180 -14.94 17.38 -5.90
CA GLU A 180 -14.99 18.84 -5.71
C GLU A 180 -14.84 19.63 -7.02
N MET A 181 -14.29 19.01 -8.06
CA MET A 181 -14.22 19.61 -9.40
C MET A 181 -15.55 19.48 -10.16
N ASP A 182 -16.27 18.37 -9.96
CA ASP A 182 -17.57 18.10 -10.58
C ASP A 182 -18.72 18.83 -9.86
N ALA A 183 -18.64 18.96 -8.53
CA ALA A 183 -19.56 19.79 -7.76
C ALA A 183 -19.18 21.26 -7.93
N SER A 184 -20.12 22.12 -8.33
CA SER A 184 -19.91 23.56 -8.52
C SER A 184 -19.37 24.27 -7.25
N HIS A 185 -18.06 24.23 -7.03
CA HIS A 185 -17.24 25.05 -6.12
C HIS A 185 -17.60 25.04 -4.63
N SER A 186 -17.91 23.89 -4.02
CA SER A 186 -18.22 23.83 -2.58
C SER A 186 -17.05 24.27 -1.67
N ILE A 187 -15.80 24.00 -2.06
CA ILE A 187 -14.61 24.40 -1.27
C ILE A 187 -13.48 24.94 -2.16
N SER A 188 -12.80 25.99 -1.69
CA SER A 188 -11.61 26.56 -2.35
C SER A 188 -10.30 25.91 -1.91
N THR A 189 -10.27 25.34 -0.70
CA THR A 189 -9.08 24.73 -0.10
C THR A 189 -9.46 23.54 0.79
N LEU A 190 -8.65 22.49 0.73
CA LEU A 190 -8.69 21.31 1.60
C LEU A 190 -7.40 21.24 2.43
N THR A 191 -7.53 21.13 3.75
CA THR A 191 -6.39 21.01 4.66
C THR A 191 -6.06 19.54 4.91
N LEU A 192 -4.85 19.11 4.57
CA LEU A 192 -4.38 17.75 4.78
C LEU A 192 -3.37 17.72 5.93
N ILE A 193 -3.50 16.75 6.83
CA ILE A 193 -2.59 16.56 7.96
C ILE A 193 -1.78 15.27 7.72
N TYR A 194 -0.45 15.38 7.71
CA TYR A 194 0.47 14.25 7.59
C TYR A 194 0.85 13.63 8.95
N GLY A 195 0.66 14.38 10.04
CA GLY A 195 1.12 14.05 11.40
C GLY A 195 2.30 14.92 11.86
N LYS A 196 2.54 14.99 13.18
CA LYS A 196 3.58 15.85 13.78
C LYS A 196 4.98 15.45 13.30
N GLY A 197 5.68 16.37 12.62
CA GLY A 197 7.15 16.32 12.47
C GLY A 197 7.72 15.26 11.53
N LEU A 198 7.10 14.97 10.38
CA LEU A 198 7.69 14.09 9.37
C LEU A 198 8.84 14.78 8.61
N HIS A 199 10.00 14.89 9.27
CA HIS A 199 11.31 15.10 8.66
C HIS A 199 11.98 13.80 8.21
N SER A 200 11.31 12.64 8.29
CA SER A 200 11.94 11.40 7.88
C SER A 200 12.02 11.32 6.34
N SER A 201 13.14 11.77 5.80
CA SER A 201 13.87 10.95 4.84
C SER A 201 13.97 9.53 5.41
N SER A 202 12.98 8.69 5.11
CA SER A 202 13.25 7.25 5.09
C SER A 202 14.44 7.03 4.15
N ARG A 203 15.15 5.89 4.23
CA ARG A 203 16.31 5.59 3.34
C ARG A 203 16.06 5.87 1.85
N ASP A 204 14.81 6.02 1.42
CA ASP A 204 14.34 6.32 0.06
C ASP A 204 13.91 7.77 -0.23
N GLY A 205 14.00 8.70 0.70
CA GLY A 205 13.57 10.10 0.51
C GLY A 205 12.03 10.25 0.41
N ILE A 206 11.47 11.12 1.25
CA ILE A 206 10.04 11.49 1.31
C ILE A 206 9.11 10.39 1.86
N HIS A 207 8.29 10.77 2.84
CA HIS A 207 7.28 9.93 3.46
C HIS A 207 6.20 9.48 2.45
N PRO A 208 5.69 8.22 2.52
CA PRO A 208 4.71 7.70 1.55
C PRO A 208 3.45 8.55 1.40
N VAL A 209 2.88 9.04 2.51
CA VAL A 209 1.68 9.91 2.48
C VAL A 209 1.96 11.22 1.73
N LYS A 210 3.10 11.87 2.01
CA LYS A 210 3.50 13.10 1.31
C LYS A 210 3.64 12.84 -0.20
N ARG A 211 4.28 11.72 -0.55
CA ARG A 211 4.46 11.30 -1.94
C ARG A 211 3.12 11.08 -2.64
N ALA A 212 2.14 10.46 -1.97
CA ALA A 212 0.80 10.25 -2.52
C ALA A 212 0.09 11.57 -2.81
N VAL A 213 0.11 12.52 -1.86
CA VAL A 213 -0.50 13.85 -2.06
C VAL A 213 0.15 14.59 -3.21
N TRP A 214 1.48 14.67 -3.22
CA TRP A 214 2.20 15.35 -4.31
C TRP A 214 1.99 14.69 -5.67
N ARG A 215 1.80 13.37 -5.71
CA ARG A 215 1.42 12.67 -6.94
C ARG A 215 0.06 13.12 -7.44
N VAL A 216 -0.96 13.20 -6.58
CA VAL A 216 -2.29 13.69 -6.96
C VAL A 216 -2.22 15.12 -7.48
N VAL A 217 -1.52 16.01 -6.77
CA VAL A 217 -1.33 17.41 -7.19
C VAL A 217 -0.63 17.48 -8.55
N SER A 218 0.43 16.71 -8.75
CA SER A 218 1.16 16.69 -10.03
C SER A 218 0.33 16.15 -11.20
N GLU A 219 -0.51 15.13 -10.97
CA GLU A 219 -1.35 14.55 -12.02
C GLU A 219 -2.51 15.48 -12.40
N LEU A 220 -3.00 16.29 -11.46
CA LEU A 220 -4.17 17.17 -11.64
C LEU A 220 -3.80 18.65 -11.79
N SER A 221 -2.52 19.01 -11.83
CA SER A 221 -2.09 20.42 -11.88
C SER A 221 -2.59 21.17 -13.10
N GLY A 222 -2.66 20.48 -14.25
CA GLY A 222 -3.23 21.03 -15.49
C GLY A 222 -4.73 21.31 -15.42
N GLN A 223 -5.41 20.84 -14.36
CA GLN A 223 -6.86 20.98 -14.15
C GLN A 223 -7.18 21.97 -13.03
N GLY A 224 -6.23 22.85 -12.67
CA GLY A 224 -6.44 23.89 -11.66
C GLY A 224 -6.15 23.45 -10.22
N ILE A 225 -5.60 22.24 -10.02
CA ILE A 225 -5.21 21.76 -8.70
C ILE A 225 -3.79 22.22 -8.35
N SER A 226 -3.61 22.74 -7.15
CA SER A 226 -2.30 23.13 -6.64
C SER A 226 -2.22 22.87 -5.15
N GLY A 227 -1.03 23.00 -4.56
CA GLY A 227 -0.91 22.96 -3.12
C GLY A 227 0.49 23.20 -2.62
N GLN A 228 0.59 23.44 -1.32
CA GLN A 228 1.85 23.77 -0.67
C GLN A 228 1.89 23.22 0.77
N GLU A 229 3.07 22.83 1.22
CA GLU A 229 3.30 22.54 2.64
C GLU A 229 3.30 23.85 3.44
N ASN A 230 2.72 23.80 4.64
CA ASN A 230 2.75 24.94 5.55
C ASN A 230 4.20 25.18 6.02
N LYS A 231 4.71 26.39 5.79
CA LYS A 231 6.11 26.77 6.10
C LYS A 231 6.50 26.60 7.58
N ARG A 232 5.54 26.72 8.50
CA ARG A 232 5.75 26.60 9.95
C ARG A 232 5.42 25.21 10.49
N ASN A 233 4.73 24.39 9.69
CA ASN A 233 4.34 23.04 10.05
C ASN A 233 4.31 22.15 8.81
N SER A 234 5.43 21.51 8.49
CA SER A 234 5.56 20.58 7.36
C SER A 234 4.69 19.31 7.48
N GLY A 235 3.98 19.15 8.61
CA GLY A 235 2.93 18.15 8.82
C GLY A 235 1.55 18.59 8.33
N VAL A 236 1.40 19.80 7.77
CA VAL A 236 0.16 20.33 7.21
C VAL A 236 0.39 20.73 5.74
N PHE A 237 -0.57 20.38 4.88
CA PHE A 237 -0.57 20.72 3.48
C PHE A 237 -1.91 21.35 3.09
N GLU A 238 -1.84 22.43 2.34
CA GLU A 238 -3.01 23.14 1.80
C GLU A 238 -3.15 22.78 0.33
N LEU A 239 -4.21 22.06 -0.01
CA LEU A 239 -4.58 21.72 -1.39
C LEU A 239 -5.64 22.71 -1.86
N SER A 240 -5.39 23.40 -2.97
CA SER A 240 -6.24 24.47 -3.48
C SER A 240 -6.84 24.10 -4.83
N PHE A 241 -8.11 24.47 -5.00
CA PHE A 241 -8.88 24.30 -6.22
C PHE A 241 -9.01 25.67 -6.90
N ARG A 242 -8.42 25.85 -8.08
CA ARG A 242 -8.66 27.05 -8.89
C ARG A 242 -9.73 26.77 -9.93
N THR A 243 -10.69 27.68 -10.04
CA THR A 243 -11.55 27.77 -11.22
C THR A 243 -10.69 28.09 -12.43
N VAL A 244 -10.58 27.17 -13.38
CA VAL A 244 -9.85 27.43 -14.63
C VAL A 244 -10.70 28.40 -15.46
N ARG A 245 -10.46 29.71 -15.33
CA ARG A 245 -10.74 30.65 -16.41
C ARG A 245 -9.56 30.55 -17.38
N SER A 246 -9.86 30.13 -18.61
CA SER A 246 -8.94 29.89 -19.71
C SER A 246 -7.68 30.77 -19.69
N GLN A 247 -6.50 30.16 -19.55
CA GLN A 247 -5.30 30.59 -20.27
C GLN A 247 -4.22 29.48 -20.29
N PRO A 248 -3.45 29.35 -21.38
CA PRO A 248 -2.49 28.28 -21.59
C PRO A 248 -1.09 28.62 -21.07
N ASN A 249 -0.33 27.56 -20.79
CA ASN A 249 1.11 27.51 -20.47
C ASN A 249 1.53 27.95 -19.06
N ALA A 250 1.61 26.97 -18.16
CA ALA A 250 2.50 27.02 -17.00
C ALA A 250 3.54 25.90 -17.12
N THR A 251 4.81 26.29 -17.26
CA THR A 251 5.98 25.43 -17.14
C THR A 251 6.02 24.80 -15.76
N ASN A 252 6.23 23.48 -15.70
CA ASN A 252 6.04 22.64 -14.52
C ASN A 252 7.33 22.55 -13.67
N PRO A 253 7.42 23.19 -12.49
CA PRO A 253 8.65 23.22 -11.68
C PRO A 253 8.86 21.95 -10.82
N HIS A 254 8.00 20.94 -10.88
CA HIS A 254 8.01 19.79 -9.96
C HIS A 254 8.52 18.46 -10.57
N ARG A 255 9.50 18.54 -11.46
CA ARG A 255 10.16 17.36 -12.08
C ARG A 255 10.97 16.47 -11.12
N LEU A 256 11.13 16.86 -9.85
CA LEU A 256 12.01 16.17 -8.90
C LEU A 256 11.43 14.90 -8.26
N PHE A 257 10.15 14.58 -8.49
CA PHE A 257 9.45 13.49 -7.77
C PHE A 257 9.01 12.31 -8.65
N THR A 258 9.26 12.34 -9.95
CA THR A 258 8.77 11.35 -10.93
C THR A 258 9.71 10.15 -11.13
N SER A 259 10.91 10.15 -10.55
CA SER A 259 11.97 9.20 -10.91
C SER A 259 11.77 7.74 -10.47
N LYS A 260 10.69 7.40 -9.75
CA LYS A 260 10.35 6.02 -9.34
C LYS A 260 8.92 5.59 -9.69
N LEU A 261 8.18 6.37 -10.48
CA LEU A 261 6.83 6.03 -10.94
C LEU A 261 6.77 6.21 -12.46
N ASN A 262 6.06 5.33 -13.15
CA ASN A 262 6.00 5.32 -14.61
C ASN A 262 5.64 6.71 -15.16
N PRO A 263 6.60 7.42 -15.81
CA PRO A 263 6.35 8.75 -16.37
C PRO A 263 5.40 8.71 -17.58
N ASN A 264 5.05 7.51 -18.06
CA ASN A 264 4.13 7.25 -19.17
C ASN A 264 2.74 6.81 -18.70
N ALA A 265 2.38 7.00 -17.43
CA ALA A 265 0.99 6.81 -17.00
C ALA A 265 0.08 7.74 -17.82
N LYS A 266 -0.78 7.15 -18.66
CA LYS A 266 -1.67 7.90 -19.53
C LYS A 266 -2.57 8.83 -18.68
N PRO A 267 -2.92 10.03 -19.18
CA PRO A 267 -3.93 10.87 -18.55
C PRO A 267 -5.21 10.05 -18.35
N PHE A 268 -5.80 10.16 -17.16
CA PHE A 268 -7.12 9.62 -16.90
C PHE A 268 -8.13 10.41 -17.75
N ILE A 269 -8.90 9.70 -18.57
CA ILE A 269 -10.01 10.27 -19.33
C ILE A 269 -11.27 9.99 -18.51
N PRO A 270 -11.96 11.02 -17.98
CA PRO A 270 -13.28 10.83 -17.41
C PRO A 270 -14.18 10.29 -18.51
N THR A 271 -14.76 9.10 -18.32
CA THR A 271 -15.92 8.72 -19.13
C THR A 271 -17.03 9.69 -18.73
N SER A 272 -17.32 10.65 -19.61
CA SER A 272 -18.52 11.47 -19.49
C SER A 272 -19.71 10.53 -19.34
N SER A 273 -20.54 10.82 -18.35
CA SER A 273 -21.88 10.26 -18.24
C SER A 273 -22.55 10.36 -19.59
N GLN A 274 -22.91 9.23 -20.19
CA GLN A 274 -23.94 9.21 -21.22
C GLN A 274 -25.27 9.52 -20.53
N ASN A 275 -25.52 10.81 -20.32
CA ASN A 275 -26.86 11.33 -20.42
C ASN A 275 -27.12 11.57 -21.91
N SER A 276 -27.87 10.67 -22.53
CA SER A 276 -28.70 11.01 -23.67
C SER A 276 -30.10 10.47 -23.42
N LEU A 277 -30.95 11.39 -22.96
CA LEU A 277 -32.38 11.37 -23.20
C LEU A 277 -32.63 11.15 -24.70
N SER A 278 -33.27 10.04 -25.03
CA SER A 278 -34.32 9.89 -26.06
C SER A 278 -34.88 8.48 -25.96
#